data_AF-A0A4U7BK10-F1
#
_entry.id   AF-A0A4U7BK10-F1
#
_cell.length_a   1.000
_cell.length_b   1.000
_cell.length_c   1.000
_cell.angle_alpha   90.00
_cell.angle_beta   90.00
_cell.angle_gamma   90.00
#
_symmetry.space_group_name_H-M   'P 1'
#
loop_
_entity.id
_entity.type
_entity.pdbx_description
1 polymer ?
#
loop_
_entity_poly.entity_id
_entity_poly.type
_entity_poly.pdbx_seq_one_letter_code
_entity_poly.pdbx_strand_id
1 'polypeptide(L)'
;MNKTILAIKERILSLTGKEAVFLEVAPGSGDLAANLALDARFIYTIDPSVVSLEVSKLGNAKHIQGFFETQKIKPILEHKVDCVIFRHLLEHIYTPALFLKEVVDLLEENGLIYVEVPNIDEFIDNKRFYEIFNDHCGYYQKSVLINHLSKLGCELIDELFLYENQHMGLFFKKKKATKQTHLTPCFYDFKKDFDEAIARLNDELKAYSNIAIYGAGAHANSLLCFLSKQNLANIQLCFDLDSRKQGRFLQHSNIAIKEPTLEHLQDVKALIIAAPLYEEEICKYIVKLGFKGKIIKTRIN
;
A
#
# COMPACT_ATOMS: atom_id res chain seq x y z
N MET A 1 -5.41 -17.88 0.73
CA MET A 1 -4.04 -17.44 0.43
C MET A 1 -4.10 -16.32 -0.60
N ASN A 2 -3.53 -15.16 -0.31
CA ASN A 2 -3.63 -13.97 -1.16
C ASN A 2 -2.78 -14.18 -2.44
N LYS A 3 -3.39 -14.12 -3.63
CA LYS A 3 -2.72 -14.31 -4.93
C LYS A 3 -1.56 -13.34 -5.12
N THR A 4 -1.68 -12.11 -4.61
CA THR A 4 -0.63 -11.09 -4.69
C THR A 4 0.60 -11.48 -3.89
N ILE A 5 0.43 -11.98 -2.66
CA ILE A 5 1.55 -12.41 -1.81
C ILE A 5 2.32 -13.56 -2.47
N LEU A 6 1.61 -14.50 -3.10
CA LEU A 6 2.24 -15.57 -3.87
C LEU A 6 3.06 -15.05 -5.05
N ALA A 7 2.48 -14.15 -5.85
CA ALA A 7 3.18 -13.57 -7.00
C ALA A 7 4.47 -12.83 -6.58
N ILE A 8 4.41 -12.07 -5.47
CA ILE A 8 5.58 -11.39 -4.90
C ILE A 8 6.62 -12.42 -4.43
N LYS A 9 6.21 -13.43 -3.65
CA LYS A 9 7.09 -14.51 -3.17
C LYS A 9 7.78 -15.21 -4.33
N GLU A 10 7.03 -15.66 -5.32
CA GLU A 10 7.56 -16.39 -6.48
C GLU A 10 8.58 -15.53 -7.23
N ARG A 11 8.30 -14.24 -7.40
CA ARG A 11 9.23 -13.34 -8.06
C ARG A 11 10.51 -13.12 -7.26
N ILE A 12 10.40 -12.87 -5.96
CA ILE A 12 11.57 -12.76 -5.06
C ILE A 12 12.43 -14.02 -5.15
N LEU A 13 11.83 -15.21 -5.00
CA LEU A 13 12.54 -16.48 -5.02
C LEU A 13 13.17 -16.79 -6.39
N SER A 14 12.58 -16.32 -7.49
CA SER A 14 13.18 -16.46 -8.83
C SER A 14 14.48 -15.67 -8.98
N LEU A 15 14.65 -14.59 -8.20
CA LEU A 15 15.83 -13.72 -8.25
C LEU A 15 16.87 -14.06 -7.18
N THR A 16 16.45 -14.49 -5.98
CA THR A 16 17.35 -14.87 -4.88
C THR A 16 17.73 -16.35 -4.87
N GLY A 17 16.88 -17.21 -5.43
CA GLY A 17 16.89 -18.64 -5.14
C GLY A 17 16.22 -18.98 -3.81
N LYS A 18 16.10 -20.29 -3.54
CA LYS A 18 15.73 -20.84 -2.23
C LYS A 18 16.91 -20.76 -1.26
N GLU A 19 16.64 -20.89 0.03
CA GLU A 19 17.65 -20.83 1.11
C GLU A 19 18.36 -19.46 1.25
N ALA A 20 17.75 -18.40 0.70
CA ALA A 20 18.22 -17.03 0.90
C ALA A 20 17.81 -16.49 2.29
N VAL A 21 18.49 -15.46 2.74
CA VAL A 21 18.18 -14.73 3.97
C VAL A 21 17.52 -13.40 3.65
N PHE A 22 16.33 -13.18 4.21
CA PHE A 22 15.52 -12.00 3.97
C PHE A 22 15.49 -11.08 5.19
N LEU A 23 15.40 -9.77 4.95
CA LEU A 23 14.98 -8.78 5.95
C LEU A 23 13.75 -8.05 5.42
N GLU A 24 12.60 -8.23 6.06
CA GLU A 24 11.39 -7.43 5.75
C GLU A 24 11.24 -6.30 6.78
N VAL A 25 11.28 -5.05 6.29
CA VAL A 25 11.04 -3.84 7.08
C VAL A 25 9.56 -3.48 7.01
N ALA A 26 8.94 -3.29 8.17
CA ALA A 26 7.52 -3.06 8.35
C ALA A 26 6.64 -4.16 7.71
N PRO A 27 6.75 -5.44 8.14
CA PRO A 27 6.04 -6.57 7.55
C PRO A 27 4.53 -6.57 7.84
N GLY A 28 4.01 -5.64 8.66
CA GLY A 28 2.62 -5.63 9.10
C GLY A 28 2.28 -6.90 9.88
N SER A 29 1.26 -7.65 9.44
CA SER A 29 0.89 -8.98 9.98
C SER A 29 1.93 -10.08 9.70
N GLY A 30 2.92 -9.83 8.84
CA GLY A 30 3.94 -10.82 8.49
C GLY A 30 3.52 -11.83 7.44
N ASP A 31 2.47 -11.54 6.65
CA ASP A 31 1.97 -12.48 5.64
C ASP A 31 3.03 -12.86 4.60
N LEU A 32 3.82 -11.88 4.12
CA LEU A 32 4.89 -12.17 3.16
C LEU A 32 6.05 -12.91 3.83
N ALA A 33 6.55 -12.43 4.97
CA ALA A 33 7.54 -13.13 5.79
C ALA A 33 7.16 -14.60 6.05
N ALA A 34 5.94 -14.87 6.51
CA ALA A 34 5.46 -16.23 6.78
C ALA A 34 5.45 -17.12 5.52
N ASN A 35 5.13 -16.55 4.35
CA ASN A 35 5.14 -17.30 3.10
C ASN A 35 6.57 -17.53 2.57
N LEU A 36 7.46 -16.55 2.69
CA LEU A 36 8.88 -16.69 2.32
C LEU A 36 9.59 -17.70 3.23
N ALA A 37 9.24 -17.76 4.52
CA ALA A 37 9.86 -18.64 5.51
C ALA A 37 9.80 -20.12 5.14
N LEU A 38 8.84 -20.52 4.28
CA LEU A 38 8.71 -21.88 3.78
C LEU A 38 9.87 -22.33 2.85
N ASP A 39 10.55 -21.38 2.22
CA ASP A 39 11.65 -21.64 1.26
C ASP A 39 12.94 -20.87 1.61
N ALA A 40 12.87 -19.99 2.61
CA ALA A 40 13.99 -19.19 3.08
C ALA A 40 14.85 -19.96 4.08
N ARG A 41 16.15 -19.67 4.08
CA ARG A 41 17.05 -20.15 5.14
C ARG A 41 16.72 -19.47 6.46
N PHE A 42 16.53 -18.14 6.41
CA PHE A 42 16.20 -17.35 7.60
C PHE A 42 15.49 -16.05 7.22
N ILE A 43 14.62 -15.55 8.10
CA ILE A 43 13.92 -14.28 7.91
C ILE A 43 14.06 -13.38 9.13
N TYR A 44 14.61 -12.20 8.91
CA TYR A 44 14.52 -11.10 9.86
C TYR A 44 13.32 -10.24 9.51
N THR A 45 12.65 -9.72 10.54
CA THR A 45 11.68 -8.65 10.36
C THR A 45 11.91 -7.54 11.37
N ILE A 46 11.54 -6.31 11.01
CA ILE A 46 11.66 -5.16 11.91
C ILE A 46 10.45 -4.23 11.78
N ASP A 47 9.79 -3.96 12.90
CA ASP A 47 8.62 -3.09 13.00
C ASP A 47 8.48 -2.53 14.43
N PRO A 48 8.14 -1.26 14.65
CA PRO A 48 7.75 -0.80 15.99
C PRO A 48 6.44 -1.44 16.48
N SER A 49 5.58 -1.90 15.58
CA SER A 49 4.25 -2.46 15.87
C SER A 49 4.31 -3.85 16.50
N VAL A 50 3.42 -4.08 17.46
CA VAL A 50 3.24 -5.41 18.10
C VAL A 50 2.53 -6.42 17.20
N VAL A 51 1.86 -5.98 16.13
CA VAL A 51 1.12 -6.86 15.22
C VAL A 51 2.07 -7.84 14.51
N SER A 52 3.32 -7.45 14.30
CA SER A 52 4.34 -8.26 13.63
C SER A 52 4.95 -9.37 14.50
N LEU A 53 4.60 -9.44 15.79
CA LEU A 53 5.12 -10.47 16.71
C LEU A 53 4.71 -11.89 16.33
N GLU A 54 3.66 -12.06 15.52
CA GLU A 54 3.25 -13.37 14.98
C GLU A 54 4.37 -14.02 14.15
N VAL A 55 5.24 -13.23 13.52
CA VAL A 55 6.42 -13.73 12.77
C VAL A 55 7.39 -14.48 13.68
N SER A 56 7.47 -14.12 14.97
CA SER A 56 8.35 -14.79 15.95
C SER A 56 7.96 -16.25 16.24
N LYS A 57 6.77 -16.69 15.79
CA LYS A 57 6.32 -18.09 15.93
C LYS A 57 6.91 -19.00 14.84
N LEU A 58 7.54 -18.44 13.82
CA LEU A 58 8.17 -19.20 12.74
C LEU A 58 9.51 -19.77 13.21
N GLY A 59 9.80 -21.03 12.85
CA GLY A 59 11.00 -21.73 13.31
C GLY A 59 12.33 -21.18 12.76
N ASN A 60 12.29 -20.39 11.69
CA ASN A 60 13.44 -19.80 11.00
C ASN A 60 13.32 -18.28 10.86
N ALA A 61 12.71 -17.59 11.85
CA ALA A 61 12.59 -16.14 11.82
C ALA A 61 12.98 -15.47 13.15
N LYS A 62 13.37 -14.19 13.05
CA LYS A 62 13.63 -13.31 14.19
C LYS A 62 12.99 -11.94 13.94
N HIS A 63 12.04 -11.58 14.80
CA HIS A 63 11.44 -10.24 14.79
C HIS A 63 12.22 -9.29 15.70
N ILE A 64 12.43 -8.06 15.23
CA ILE A 64 13.08 -6.97 15.95
C ILE A 64 12.05 -5.87 16.14
N GLN A 65 11.64 -5.62 17.37
CA GLN A 65 10.68 -4.54 17.63
C GLN A 65 11.40 -3.18 17.65
N GLY A 66 11.15 -2.36 16.64
CA GLY A 66 11.76 -1.04 16.52
C GLY A 66 11.71 -0.45 15.11
N PHE A 67 12.16 0.80 14.99
CA PHE A 67 12.35 1.45 13.69
C PHE A 67 13.63 0.94 13.02
N PHE A 68 13.61 0.84 11.69
CA PHE A 68 14.78 0.45 10.92
C PHE A 68 15.87 1.51 10.98
N GLU A 69 17.01 1.12 11.53
CA GLU A 69 18.25 1.89 11.53
C GLU A 69 19.40 0.89 11.36
N THR A 70 20.23 1.09 10.33
CA THR A 70 21.23 0.09 9.93
C THR A 70 22.22 -0.20 11.06
N GLN A 71 22.61 0.82 11.81
CA GLN A 71 23.55 0.68 12.93
C GLN A 71 22.98 -0.12 14.11
N LYS A 72 21.65 -0.09 14.30
CA LYS A 72 20.99 -0.84 15.39
C LYS A 72 20.78 -2.30 15.02
N ILE A 73 20.47 -2.58 13.75
CA ILE A 73 20.16 -3.95 13.32
C ILE A 73 21.42 -4.77 13.03
N LYS A 74 22.50 -4.17 12.51
CA LYS A 74 23.72 -4.90 12.12
C LYS A 74 24.27 -5.81 13.22
N PRO A 75 24.36 -5.38 14.50
CA PRO A 75 24.81 -6.25 15.60
C PRO A 75 23.87 -7.40 15.95
N ILE A 76 22.61 -7.36 15.52
CA ILE A 76 21.57 -8.35 15.83
C ILE A 76 21.50 -9.45 14.76
N LEU A 77 21.98 -9.14 13.54
CA LEU A 77 21.97 -10.06 12.40
C LEU A 77 23.05 -11.14 12.59
N GLU A 78 22.62 -12.39 12.59
CA GLU A 78 23.48 -13.58 12.70
C GLU A 78 23.84 -14.14 11.31
N HIS A 79 23.18 -13.64 10.27
CA HIS A 79 23.36 -14.04 8.89
C HIS A 79 23.51 -12.82 7.99
N LYS A 80 24.28 -12.96 6.91
CA LYS A 80 24.27 -12.02 5.80
C LYS A 80 22.85 -11.97 5.21
N VAL A 81 22.36 -10.76 4.94
CA VAL A 81 21.06 -10.54 4.28
C VAL A 81 21.28 -10.51 2.77
N ASP A 82 20.55 -11.36 2.05
CA ASP A 82 20.59 -11.45 0.59
C ASP A 82 19.58 -10.51 -0.07
N CYS A 83 18.45 -10.24 0.60
CA CYS A 83 17.42 -9.35 0.10
C CYS A 83 16.74 -8.56 1.22
N VAL A 84 16.66 -7.24 1.06
CA VAL A 84 15.86 -6.34 1.91
C VAL A 84 14.54 -6.05 1.20
N ILE A 85 13.43 -6.23 1.92
CA ILE A 85 12.07 -6.09 1.43
C ILE A 85 11.38 -4.99 2.24
N PHE A 86 10.70 -4.07 1.59
CA PHE A 86 9.78 -3.14 2.25
C PHE A 86 8.64 -2.79 1.30
N ARG A 87 7.42 -2.88 1.83
CA ARG A 87 6.19 -2.76 1.06
C ARG A 87 5.26 -1.79 1.75
N HIS A 88 4.67 -0.89 0.98
CA HIS A 88 3.77 0.14 1.50
C HIS A 88 4.37 0.90 2.69
N LEU A 89 5.64 1.25 2.59
CA LEU A 89 6.43 1.86 3.67
C LEU A 89 7.08 3.16 3.21
N LEU A 90 7.72 3.16 2.04
CA LEU A 90 8.57 4.28 1.60
C LEU A 90 7.76 5.58 1.46
N GLU A 91 6.46 5.49 1.14
CA GLU A 91 5.52 6.61 1.11
C GLU A 91 5.29 7.23 2.48
N HIS A 92 5.51 6.48 3.57
CA HIS A 92 5.38 6.95 4.94
C HIS A 92 6.70 7.45 5.55
N ILE A 93 7.84 7.29 4.85
CA ILE A 93 9.15 7.71 5.35
C ILE A 93 9.36 9.20 5.09
N TYR A 94 9.61 9.97 6.15
CA TYR A 94 9.87 11.40 6.07
C TYR A 94 11.20 11.76 5.37
N THR A 95 12.24 10.93 5.55
CA THR A 95 13.57 11.10 4.93
C THR A 95 13.92 9.93 3.99
N PRO A 96 13.18 9.74 2.88
CA PRO A 96 13.26 8.52 2.07
C PRO A 96 14.65 8.30 1.46
N ALA A 97 15.35 9.36 1.10
CA ALA A 97 16.73 9.29 0.61
C ALA A 97 17.71 8.70 1.65
N LEU A 98 17.56 9.07 2.92
CA LEU A 98 18.40 8.53 4.00
C LEU A 98 18.05 7.06 4.26
N PHE A 99 16.76 6.73 4.30
CA PHE A 99 16.30 5.35 4.47
C PHE A 99 16.82 4.42 3.36
N LEU A 100 16.71 4.84 2.09
CA LEU A 100 17.23 4.05 0.95
C LEU A 100 18.75 3.89 1.04
N LYS A 101 19.48 4.92 1.47
CA LYS A 101 20.92 4.81 1.72
C LYS A 101 21.22 3.78 2.80
N GLU A 102 20.50 3.79 3.92
CA GLU A 102 20.67 2.81 5.00
C GLU A 102 20.42 1.37 4.51
N VAL A 103 19.33 1.16 3.76
CA VAL A 103 19.05 -0.15 3.13
C VAL A 103 20.23 -0.62 2.26
N VAL A 104 20.78 0.25 1.42
CA VAL A 104 21.92 -0.08 0.56
C VAL A 104 23.18 -0.34 1.38
N ASP A 105 23.43 0.41 2.45
CA ASP A 105 24.59 0.25 3.35
C ASP A 105 24.54 -1.06 4.17
N LEU A 106 23.35 -1.62 4.37
CA LEU A 106 23.17 -2.93 4.99
C LEU A 106 23.60 -4.08 4.07
N LEU A 107 23.34 -3.95 2.77
CA LEU A 107 23.57 -4.99 1.79
C LEU A 107 25.05 -5.10 1.37
N GLU A 108 25.50 -6.33 1.14
CA GLU A 108 26.75 -6.59 0.42
C GLU A 108 26.55 -6.50 -1.10
N GLU A 109 27.66 -6.60 -1.84
CA GLU A 109 27.64 -6.74 -3.30
C GLU A 109 26.72 -7.89 -3.74
N ASN A 110 25.95 -7.67 -4.80
CA ASN A 110 24.90 -8.55 -5.32
C ASN A 110 23.65 -8.71 -4.44
N GLY A 111 23.57 -8.05 -3.28
CA GLY A 111 22.35 -8.00 -2.48
C GLY A 111 21.19 -7.35 -3.23
N LEU A 112 19.98 -7.81 -2.95
CA LEU A 112 18.75 -7.34 -3.59
C LEU A 112 17.93 -6.42 -2.69
N ILE A 113 17.17 -5.54 -3.32
CA ILE A 113 16.15 -4.72 -2.68
C ILE A 113 14.84 -4.95 -3.43
N TYR A 114 13.79 -5.29 -2.71
CA TYR A 114 12.42 -5.22 -3.21
C TYR A 114 11.69 -4.07 -2.52
N VAL A 115 11.29 -3.08 -3.31
CA VAL A 115 10.49 -1.94 -2.87
C VAL A 115 9.13 -1.98 -3.55
N GLU A 116 8.06 -1.96 -2.77
CA GLU A 116 6.68 -1.85 -3.27
C GLU A 116 6.04 -0.56 -2.76
N VAL A 117 5.60 0.28 -3.69
CA VAL A 117 4.99 1.59 -3.41
C VAL A 117 3.74 1.81 -4.26
N PRO A 118 2.83 2.72 -3.85
CA PRO A 118 1.78 3.21 -4.71
C PRO A 118 2.34 3.77 -6.02
N ASN A 119 1.66 3.49 -7.12
CA ASN A 119 2.04 3.97 -8.44
C ASN A 119 1.38 5.33 -8.71
N ILE A 120 2.17 6.41 -8.64
CA ILE A 120 1.67 7.76 -8.88
C ILE A 120 1.09 7.96 -10.27
N ASP A 121 1.68 7.33 -11.28
CA ASP A 121 1.26 7.48 -12.67
C ASP A 121 -0.18 6.97 -12.81
N GLU A 122 -0.47 5.82 -12.18
CA GLU A 122 -1.78 5.18 -12.29
C GLU A 122 -2.88 5.94 -11.54
N PHE A 123 -2.61 6.48 -10.35
CA PHE A 123 -3.67 7.23 -9.64
C PHE A 123 -3.91 8.62 -10.24
N ILE A 124 -2.92 9.22 -10.89
CA ILE A 124 -3.08 10.47 -11.65
C ILE A 124 -3.91 10.22 -12.91
N ASP A 125 -3.58 9.17 -13.67
CA ASP A 125 -4.33 8.78 -14.87
C ASP A 125 -5.81 8.47 -14.56
N ASN A 126 -6.08 7.95 -13.36
CA ASN A 126 -7.44 7.66 -12.88
C ASN A 126 -8.08 8.80 -12.07
N LYS A 127 -7.41 9.96 -11.97
CA LYS A 127 -7.88 11.18 -11.28
C LYS A 127 -8.30 10.93 -9.83
N ARG A 128 -7.60 10.04 -9.11
CA ARG A 128 -7.94 9.62 -7.74
C ARG A 128 -7.40 10.61 -6.72
N PHE A 129 -8.07 11.76 -6.63
CA PHE A 129 -7.69 12.88 -5.75
C PHE A 129 -7.55 12.51 -4.26
N TYR A 130 -8.26 11.47 -3.80
CA TYR A 130 -8.27 11.04 -2.40
C TYR A 130 -7.04 10.18 -2.01
N GLU A 131 -6.13 9.90 -2.93
CA GLU A 131 -4.81 9.27 -2.67
C GLU A 131 -3.84 10.26 -2.00
N ILE A 132 -4.17 11.55 -2.02
CA ILE A 132 -3.40 12.58 -1.32
C ILE A 132 -3.89 12.69 0.12
N PHE A 133 -3.08 12.24 1.08
CA PHE A 133 -3.39 12.31 2.51
C PHE A 133 -2.14 12.31 3.38
N ASN A 134 -2.30 12.78 4.61
CA ASN A 134 -1.23 13.15 5.54
C ASN A 134 -0.23 12.03 5.88
N ASP A 135 -0.65 10.77 5.91
CA ASP A 135 0.26 9.67 6.27
C ASP A 135 1.25 9.37 5.13
N HIS A 136 0.94 9.72 3.88
CA HIS A 136 1.83 9.61 2.73
C HIS A 136 2.70 10.87 2.62
N CYS A 137 3.92 10.78 3.13
CA CYS A 137 4.98 11.80 2.99
C CYS A 137 5.56 11.87 1.57
N GLY A 138 5.44 10.80 0.77
CA GLY A 138 6.04 10.73 -0.56
C GLY A 138 5.21 9.95 -1.57
N TYR A 139 5.28 10.37 -2.83
CA TYR A 139 4.64 9.73 -3.98
C TYR A 139 5.69 9.48 -5.06
N TYR A 140 5.81 8.23 -5.50
CA TYR A 140 6.99 7.80 -6.26
C TYR A 140 6.65 7.43 -7.69
N GLN A 141 7.40 8.03 -8.62
CA GLN A 141 7.55 7.52 -9.98
C GLN A 141 8.67 6.50 -10.03
N LYS A 142 8.55 5.53 -10.92
CA LYS A 142 9.62 4.55 -11.20
C LYS A 142 10.95 5.23 -11.54
N SER A 143 10.89 6.31 -12.35
CA SER A 143 12.06 7.10 -12.76
C SER A 143 12.84 7.69 -11.57
N VAL A 144 12.13 8.18 -10.56
CA VAL A 144 12.72 8.78 -9.35
C VAL A 144 13.46 7.72 -8.53
N LEU A 145 12.84 6.55 -8.32
CA LEU A 145 13.47 5.45 -7.58
C LEU A 145 14.69 4.90 -8.32
N ILE A 146 14.60 4.72 -9.64
CA ILE A 146 15.74 4.30 -10.47
C ILE A 146 16.91 5.27 -10.36
N ASN A 147 16.64 6.57 -10.54
CA ASN A 147 17.68 7.60 -10.44
C ASN A 147 18.34 7.63 -9.06
N HIS A 148 17.56 7.47 -8.00
CA HIS A 148 18.07 7.54 -6.64
C HIS A 148 18.93 6.31 -6.30
N LEU A 149 18.39 5.11 -6.54
CA LEU A 149 19.10 3.87 -6.24
C LEU A 149 20.32 3.66 -7.17
N SER A 150 20.28 4.16 -8.40
CA SER A 150 21.45 4.18 -9.29
C SER A 150 22.61 5.01 -8.72
N LYS A 151 22.33 6.17 -8.10
CA LYS A 151 23.36 6.96 -7.41
C LYS A 151 23.95 6.24 -6.19
N LEU A 152 23.20 5.31 -5.59
CA LEU A 152 23.63 4.50 -4.46
C LEU A 152 24.33 3.19 -4.89
N GLY A 153 24.56 2.97 -6.19
CA GLY A 153 25.24 1.77 -6.66
C GLY A 153 24.31 0.59 -6.93
N CYS A 154 23.02 0.83 -7.16
CA CYS A 154 22.03 -0.21 -7.46
C CYS A 154 21.48 -0.09 -8.89
N GLU A 155 21.21 -1.21 -9.53
CA GLU A 155 20.54 -1.26 -10.84
C GLU A 155 19.15 -1.87 -10.70
N LEU A 156 18.17 -1.38 -11.46
CA LEU A 156 16.89 -2.07 -11.60
C LEU A 156 17.11 -3.35 -12.43
N ILE A 157 16.65 -4.49 -11.92
CA ILE A 157 16.78 -5.78 -12.61
C ILE A 157 15.43 -6.39 -12.99
N ASP A 158 14.35 -5.99 -12.34
CA ASP A 158 13.01 -6.50 -12.60
C ASP A 158 11.92 -5.61 -11.99
N GLU A 159 10.68 -5.82 -12.42
CA GLU A 159 9.50 -5.10 -11.94
C GLU A 159 8.24 -6.00 -11.91
N LEU A 160 7.32 -5.64 -11.04
CA LEU A 160 6.03 -6.29 -10.86
C LEU A 160 4.96 -5.23 -10.61
N PHE A 161 3.90 -5.21 -11.41
CA PHE A 161 2.75 -4.33 -11.18
C PHE A 161 1.61 -5.13 -10.53
N LEU A 162 1.02 -4.53 -9.49
CA LEU A 162 0.06 -5.19 -8.59
C LEU A 162 -1.23 -4.38 -8.50
N TYR A 163 -2.32 -5.07 -8.14
CA TYR A 163 -3.64 -4.46 -7.93
C TYR A 163 -4.10 -3.62 -9.13
N GLU A 164 -3.99 -4.20 -10.32
CA GLU A 164 -4.31 -3.52 -11.59
C GLU A 164 -3.48 -2.23 -11.77
N ASN A 165 -2.16 -2.35 -11.57
CA ASN A 165 -1.15 -1.30 -11.69
C ASN A 165 -1.20 -0.18 -10.64
N GLN A 166 -2.10 -0.24 -9.65
CA GLN A 166 -2.16 0.74 -8.55
C GLN A 166 -0.90 0.74 -7.69
N HIS A 167 -0.15 -0.37 -7.68
CA HIS A 167 1.13 -0.48 -7.00
C HIS A 167 2.21 -1.02 -7.93
N MET A 168 3.44 -0.56 -7.71
CA MET A 168 4.62 -1.05 -8.40
C MET A 168 5.62 -1.63 -7.39
N GLY A 169 6.03 -2.86 -7.64
CA GLY A 169 7.13 -3.55 -6.99
C GLY A 169 8.36 -3.49 -7.90
N LEU A 170 9.47 -2.96 -7.40
CA LEU A 170 10.71 -2.79 -8.15
C LEU A 170 11.84 -3.57 -7.49
N PHE A 171 12.60 -4.31 -8.29
CA PHE A 171 13.72 -5.10 -7.84
C PHE A 171 15.03 -4.44 -8.23
N PHE A 172 15.84 -4.12 -7.23
CA PHE A 172 17.15 -3.54 -7.43
C PHE A 172 18.25 -4.47 -6.96
N LYS A 173 19.38 -4.45 -7.66
CA LYS A 173 20.58 -5.21 -7.31
C LYS A 173 21.75 -4.28 -7.03
N LYS A 174 22.42 -4.43 -5.89
CA LYS A 174 23.64 -3.69 -5.56
C LYS A 174 24.82 -4.19 -6.40
N LYS A 175 25.51 -3.26 -7.07
CA LYS A 175 26.68 -3.50 -7.93
C LYS A 175 27.78 -2.46 -7.72
N LYS A 176 29.03 -2.90 -7.59
CA LYS A 176 30.25 -2.08 -7.38
C LYS A 176 30.45 -1.01 -8.46
N ALA A 177 30.11 -1.35 -9.71
CA ALA A 177 30.22 -0.46 -10.85
C ALA A 177 28.90 -0.43 -11.60
N THR A 178 28.05 0.52 -11.25
CA THR A 178 26.83 0.83 -12.00
C THR A 178 27.08 2.07 -12.85
N LYS A 179 26.68 2.01 -14.13
CA LYS A 179 26.51 3.25 -14.89
C LYS A 179 25.37 4.01 -14.23
N GLN A 180 25.58 5.29 -13.93
CA GLN A 180 24.51 6.12 -13.44
C GLN A 180 23.43 6.21 -14.52
N THR A 181 22.23 5.78 -14.17
CA THR A 181 21.04 5.95 -15.01
C THR A 181 20.41 7.28 -14.64
N HIS A 182 20.05 8.06 -15.66
CA HIS A 182 19.26 9.26 -15.50
C HIS A 182 18.03 9.19 -16.39
N LEU A 183 16.89 8.86 -15.78
CA LEU A 183 15.57 8.91 -16.40
C LEU A 183 14.93 10.24 -16.07
N THR A 184 14.37 10.92 -17.06
CA THR A 184 13.63 12.16 -16.85
C THR A 184 12.32 11.87 -16.11
N PRO A 185 12.07 12.41 -14.91
CA PRO A 185 10.77 12.30 -14.25
C PRO A 185 9.71 13.10 -14.99
N CYS A 186 8.46 12.64 -14.93
CA CYS A 186 7.32 13.42 -15.39
C CYS A 186 6.97 14.48 -14.35
N PHE A 187 6.55 15.66 -14.79
CA PHE A 187 5.94 16.66 -13.90
C PHE A 187 4.46 16.72 -14.20
N TYR A 188 3.65 16.52 -13.18
CA TYR A 188 2.21 16.48 -13.32
C TYR A 188 1.57 17.83 -13.00
N ASP A 189 0.67 18.29 -13.86
CA ASP A 189 -0.30 19.35 -13.57
C ASP A 189 -1.71 18.72 -13.44
N PHE A 190 -1.95 18.09 -12.29
CA PHE A 190 -3.19 17.34 -12.03
C PHE A 190 -4.30 18.20 -11.42
N LYS A 191 -4.08 19.50 -11.16
CA LYS A 191 -5.05 20.34 -10.44
C LYS A 191 -6.39 20.36 -11.15
N LYS A 192 -6.38 20.65 -12.46
CA LYS A 192 -7.60 20.72 -13.27
C LYS A 192 -8.33 19.38 -13.28
N ASP A 193 -7.60 18.29 -13.50
CA ASP A 193 -8.18 16.94 -13.55
C ASP A 193 -8.78 16.50 -12.20
N PHE A 194 -8.15 16.89 -11.09
CA PHE A 194 -8.64 16.59 -9.75
C PHE A 194 -9.84 17.47 -9.38
N ASP A 195 -9.86 18.74 -9.78
CA ASP A 195 -11.03 19.60 -9.60
C ASP A 195 -12.24 19.04 -10.37
N GLU A 196 -12.04 18.47 -11.56
CA GLU A 196 -13.09 18.00 -12.45
C GLU A 196 -13.85 16.73 -12.04
N ALA A 197 -13.26 15.54 -11.91
CA ALA A 197 -12.68 15.14 -10.66
C ALA A 197 -13.70 15.14 -9.51
N ILE A 198 -13.39 15.98 -8.53
CA ILE A 198 -14.16 16.26 -7.33
C ILE A 198 -15.55 16.81 -7.67
N ALA A 199 -15.65 17.71 -8.65
CA ALA A 199 -16.93 18.30 -9.07
C ALA A 199 -17.92 17.24 -9.56
N ARG A 200 -17.46 16.35 -10.45
CA ARG A 200 -18.26 15.24 -10.99
C ARG A 200 -18.75 14.30 -9.89
N LEU A 201 -17.89 13.91 -8.95
CA LEU A 201 -18.32 13.07 -7.83
C LEU A 201 -19.39 13.79 -7.01
N ASN A 202 -19.17 15.08 -6.68
CA ASN A 202 -20.15 15.85 -5.93
C ASN A 202 -21.49 15.99 -6.66
N ASP A 203 -21.46 16.17 -7.98
CA ASP A 203 -22.65 16.27 -8.81
C ASP A 203 -23.42 14.94 -8.88
N GLU A 204 -22.72 13.80 -9.03
CA GLU A 204 -23.34 12.48 -9.00
C GLU A 204 -24.01 12.20 -7.65
N LEU A 205 -23.36 12.58 -6.54
CA LEU A 205 -23.89 12.34 -5.19
C LEU A 205 -25.14 13.16 -4.84
N LYS A 206 -25.39 14.30 -5.50
CA LYS A 206 -26.60 15.13 -5.27
C LYS A 206 -27.90 14.38 -5.52
N ALA A 207 -27.88 13.34 -6.35
CA ALA A 207 -29.05 12.52 -6.68
C ALA A 207 -29.48 11.59 -5.52
N TYR A 208 -28.70 11.49 -4.45
CA TYR A 208 -28.89 10.49 -3.40
C TYR A 208 -28.97 11.13 -2.00
N SER A 209 -30.00 10.76 -1.24
CA SER A 209 -30.25 11.27 0.12
C SER A 209 -29.72 10.36 1.24
N ASN A 210 -29.42 9.08 0.94
CA ASN A 210 -28.84 8.14 1.89
C ASN A 210 -27.66 7.42 1.22
N ILE A 211 -26.46 7.87 1.56
CA ILE A 211 -25.20 7.41 0.98
C ILE A 211 -24.42 6.65 2.06
N ALA A 212 -23.73 5.60 1.65
CA ALA A 212 -22.73 4.94 2.47
C ALA A 212 -21.36 4.92 1.78
N ILE A 213 -20.31 4.72 2.56
CA ILE A 213 -18.95 4.46 2.08
C ILE A 213 -18.60 2.99 2.39
N TYR A 214 -17.87 2.32 1.51
CA TYR A 214 -17.29 1.01 1.78
C TYR A 214 -15.76 1.12 1.86
N GLY A 215 -15.18 0.70 2.98
CA GLY A 215 -13.76 0.78 3.31
C GLY A 215 -13.48 1.92 4.28
N ALA A 216 -13.26 1.61 5.56
CA ALA A 216 -12.98 2.59 6.60
C ALA A 216 -11.46 2.83 6.77
N GLY A 217 -10.77 3.06 5.65
CA GLY A 217 -9.32 3.31 5.59
C GLY A 217 -8.96 4.79 5.41
N ALA A 218 -7.69 5.05 5.15
CA ALA A 218 -7.20 6.41 4.88
C ALA A 218 -7.93 7.07 3.69
N HIS A 219 -8.22 6.31 2.63
CA HIS A 219 -8.93 6.80 1.46
C HIS A 219 -10.34 7.32 1.78
N ALA A 220 -11.11 6.66 2.65
CA ALA A 220 -12.41 7.18 3.06
C ALA A 220 -12.26 8.50 3.83
N ASN A 221 -11.31 8.57 4.76
CA ASN A 221 -11.08 9.79 5.54
C ASN A 221 -10.63 10.95 4.62
N SER A 222 -9.76 10.68 3.64
CA SER A 222 -9.34 11.68 2.65
C SER A 222 -10.50 12.11 1.74
N LEU A 223 -11.29 11.14 1.23
CA LEU A 223 -12.43 11.40 0.36
C LEU A 223 -13.42 12.39 0.98
N LEU A 224 -13.73 12.26 2.28
CA LEU A 224 -14.67 13.15 2.98
C LEU A 224 -14.27 14.62 2.88
N CYS A 225 -12.97 14.93 2.85
CA CYS A 225 -12.47 16.31 2.77
C CYS A 225 -12.84 17.01 1.46
N PHE A 226 -13.19 16.26 0.42
CA PHE A 226 -13.52 16.78 -0.91
C PHE A 226 -15.02 16.81 -1.20
N LEU A 227 -15.85 16.36 -0.26
CA LEU A 227 -17.30 16.36 -0.44
C LEU A 227 -17.93 17.67 0.03
N SER A 228 -18.93 18.12 -0.70
CA SER A 228 -19.75 19.28 -0.32
C SER A 228 -20.46 19.02 1.00
N LYS A 229 -20.77 20.08 1.75
CA LYS A 229 -21.52 19.98 3.02
C LYS A 229 -22.84 19.23 2.87
N GLN A 230 -23.52 19.41 1.74
CA GLN A 230 -24.77 18.71 1.42
C GLN A 230 -24.54 17.20 1.26
N ASN A 231 -23.52 16.79 0.49
CA ASN A 231 -23.22 15.38 0.29
C ASN A 231 -22.72 14.72 1.58
N LEU A 232 -21.91 15.43 2.37
CA LEU A 232 -21.47 14.96 3.69
C LEU A 232 -22.67 14.68 4.63
N ALA A 233 -23.68 15.55 4.64
CA ALA A 233 -24.88 15.36 5.44
C ALA A 233 -25.71 14.13 5.00
N ASN A 234 -25.56 13.71 3.75
CA ASN A 234 -26.24 12.52 3.20
C ASN A 234 -25.48 11.22 3.45
N ILE A 235 -24.22 11.26 3.92
CA ILE A 235 -23.46 10.05 4.28
C ILE A 235 -23.84 9.59 5.69
N GLN A 236 -24.47 8.41 5.77
CA GLN A 236 -24.98 7.88 7.04
C GLN A 236 -24.05 6.86 7.67
N LEU A 237 -23.39 6.03 6.85
CA LEU A 237 -22.64 4.86 7.31
C LEU A 237 -21.36 4.67 6.51
N CYS A 238 -20.39 4.05 7.16
CA CYS A 238 -19.25 3.42 6.53
C CYS A 238 -19.29 1.91 6.79
N PHE A 239 -18.94 1.11 5.81
CA PHE A 239 -18.84 -0.35 5.95
C PHE A 239 -17.39 -0.78 5.94
N ASP A 240 -17.01 -1.70 6.83
CA ASP A 240 -15.69 -2.35 6.81
C ASP A 240 -15.80 -3.76 7.41
N LEU A 241 -15.04 -4.71 6.88
CA LEU A 241 -14.99 -6.09 7.37
C LEU A 241 -14.09 -6.21 8.60
N ASP A 242 -13.22 -5.24 8.86
CA ASP A 242 -12.37 -5.23 10.03
C ASP A 242 -13.18 -4.98 11.31
N SER A 243 -13.40 -6.05 12.08
CA SER A 243 -14.14 -6.02 13.36
C SER A 243 -13.55 -5.06 14.38
N ARG A 244 -12.26 -4.70 14.27
CA ARG A 244 -11.62 -3.71 15.17
C ARG A 244 -12.12 -2.28 14.91
N LYS A 245 -12.62 -2.02 13.70
CA LYS A 245 -13.16 -0.72 13.28
C LYS A 245 -14.67 -0.62 13.47
N GLN A 246 -15.38 -1.74 13.43
CA GLN A 246 -16.83 -1.77 13.62
C GLN A 246 -17.22 -1.19 15.00
N GLY A 247 -18.28 -0.38 15.02
CA GLY A 247 -18.69 0.38 16.20
C GLY A 247 -17.88 1.66 16.47
N ARG A 248 -16.84 1.95 15.69
CA ARG A 248 -16.12 3.23 15.68
C ARG A 248 -16.67 4.16 14.59
N PHE A 249 -15.99 5.28 14.36
CA PHE A 249 -16.40 6.31 13.41
C PHE A 249 -15.26 6.66 12.44
N LEU A 250 -15.58 7.12 11.24
CA LEU A 250 -14.60 7.79 10.39
C LEU A 250 -14.08 9.05 11.07
N GLN A 251 -12.81 9.39 10.83
CA GLN A 251 -12.11 10.46 11.53
C GLN A 251 -12.83 11.80 11.36
N HIS A 252 -12.94 12.55 12.45
CA HIS A 252 -13.58 13.87 12.50
C HIS A 252 -15.01 13.89 11.90
N SER A 253 -15.76 12.79 12.04
CA SER A 253 -17.13 12.66 11.53
C SER A 253 -18.02 11.92 12.52
N ASN A 254 -19.34 11.97 12.26
CA ASN A 254 -20.33 11.15 12.96
C ASN A 254 -20.71 9.88 12.16
N ILE A 255 -19.91 9.50 11.16
CA ILE A 255 -20.20 8.38 10.27
C ILE A 255 -19.74 7.09 10.93
N ALA A 256 -20.69 6.30 11.43
CA ALA A 256 -20.40 5.04 12.11
C ALA A 256 -19.91 3.95 11.14
N ILE A 257 -18.94 3.16 11.59
CA ILE A 257 -18.40 2.02 10.85
C ILE A 257 -19.15 0.76 11.27
N LYS A 258 -19.71 0.04 10.30
CA LYS A 258 -20.52 -1.16 10.52
C LYS A 258 -20.09 -2.32 9.63
N GLU A 259 -20.50 -3.52 9.99
CA GLU A 259 -20.45 -4.66 9.08
C GLU A 259 -21.47 -4.48 7.94
N PRO A 260 -21.10 -4.77 6.68
CA PRO A 260 -22.02 -4.73 5.55
C PRO A 260 -23.00 -5.92 5.58
N THR A 261 -24.12 -5.75 6.28
CA THR A 261 -25.24 -6.70 6.29
C THR A 261 -26.37 -6.20 5.40
N LEU A 262 -27.25 -7.09 4.93
CA LEU A 262 -28.43 -6.70 4.15
C LEU A 262 -29.31 -5.70 4.91
N GLU A 263 -29.48 -5.90 6.22
CA GLU A 263 -30.22 -4.98 7.10
C GLU A 263 -29.63 -3.57 7.07
N HIS A 264 -28.30 -3.43 7.22
CA HIS A 264 -27.67 -2.11 7.18
C HIS A 264 -27.67 -1.49 5.77
N LEU A 265 -27.76 -2.29 4.72
CA LEU A 265 -27.74 -1.84 3.32
C LEU A 265 -29.12 -1.47 2.77
N GLN A 266 -30.22 -1.89 3.41
CA GLN A 266 -31.57 -1.82 2.84
C GLN A 266 -32.01 -0.40 2.44
N ASP A 267 -31.59 0.60 3.22
CA ASP A 267 -32.00 2.00 3.03
C ASP A 267 -30.98 2.82 2.22
N VAL A 268 -29.78 2.28 2.01
CA VAL A 268 -28.69 2.93 1.28
C VAL A 268 -29.07 3.04 -0.21
N LYS A 269 -29.01 4.26 -0.75
CA LYS A 269 -29.32 4.55 -2.15
C LYS A 269 -28.09 4.59 -3.04
N ALA A 270 -26.94 4.99 -2.47
CA ALA A 270 -25.65 4.95 -3.14
C ALA A 270 -24.55 4.46 -2.19
N LEU A 271 -23.61 3.68 -2.73
CA LEU A 271 -22.45 3.19 -2.01
C LEU A 271 -21.17 3.60 -2.74
N ILE A 272 -20.32 4.42 -2.10
CA ILE A 272 -19.02 4.82 -2.63
C ILE A 272 -17.96 3.83 -2.14
N ILE A 273 -17.18 3.23 -3.04
CA ILE A 273 -16.12 2.26 -2.65
C ILE A 273 -14.80 3.00 -2.42
N ALA A 274 -14.42 3.24 -1.16
CA ALA A 274 -13.14 3.84 -0.77
C ALA A 274 -12.03 2.80 -0.50
N ALA A 275 -12.07 1.66 -1.18
CA ALA A 275 -11.11 0.56 -1.09
C ALA A 275 -10.72 0.08 -2.50
N PRO A 276 -9.93 0.87 -3.24
CA PRO A 276 -9.76 0.71 -4.69
C PRO A 276 -8.99 -0.57 -5.07
N LEU A 277 -8.19 -1.13 -4.15
CA LEU A 277 -7.47 -2.39 -4.38
C LEU A 277 -8.38 -3.62 -4.43
N TYR A 278 -9.60 -3.51 -3.89
CA TYR A 278 -10.56 -4.62 -3.77
C TYR A 278 -11.91 -4.27 -4.40
N GLU A 279 -11.93 -3.27 -5.30
CA GLU A 279 -13.17 -2.68 -5.80
C GLU A 279 -14.06 -3.72 -6.49
N GLU A 280 -13.48 -4.61 -7.29
CA GLU A 280 -14.23 -5.68 -7.94
C GLU A 280 -14.79 -6.70 -6.95
N GLU A 281 -13.98 -7.15 -5.98
CA GLU A 281 -14.44 -8.09 -4.96
C GLU A 281 -15.56 -7.48 -4.12
N ILE A 282 -15.45 -6.20 -3.76
CA ILE A 282 -16.46 -5.47 -3.00
C ILE A 282 -17.74 -5.35 -3.81
N CYS A 283 -17.68 -4.98 -5.10
CA CYS A 283 -18.86 -4.95 -5.97
C CYS A 283 -19.57 -6.31 -5.99
N LYS A 284 -18.83 -7.40 -6.25
CA LYS A 284 -19.39 -8.76 -6.30
C LYS A 284 -20.01 -9.16 -4.95
N TYR A 285 -19.33 -8.84 -3.85
CA TYR A 285 -19.77 -9.15 -2.49
C TYR A 285 -21.06 -8.41 -2.11
N ILE A 286 -21.11 -7.10 -2.31
CA ILE A 286 -22.26 -6.27 -1.97
C ILE A 286 -23.50 -6.59 -2.83
N VAL A 287 -23.30 -6.87 -4.12
CA VAL A 287 -24.39 -7.35 -4.99
C VAL A 287 -24.91 -8.71 -4.52
N LYS A 288 -24.02 -9.64 -4.13
CA LYS A 288 -24.41 -10.94 -3.59
C LYS A 288 -25.18 -10.82 -2.28
N LEU A 289 -24.88 -9.82 -1.45
CA LEU A 289 -25.65 -9.51 -0.23
C LEU A 289 -27.05 -8.97 -0.51
N GLY A 290 -27.36 -8.60 -1.76
CA GLY A 290 -28.68 -8.12 -2.17
C GLY A 290 -28.81 -6.60 -2.27
N PHE A 291 -27.69 -5.86 -2.26
CA PHE A 291 -27.72 -4.41 -2.48
C PHE A 291 -28.21 -4.06 -3.89
N LYS A 292 -29.18 -3.14 -3.96
CA LYS A 292 -29.81 -2.69 -5.23
C LYS A 292 -29.55 -1.22 -5.54
N GLY A 293 -28.84 -0.51 -4.67
CA GLY A 293 -28.51 0.90 -4.86
C GLY A 293 -27.41 1.11 -5.91
N LYS A 294 -27.11 2.37 -6.19
CA LYS A 294 -26.00 2.75 -7.08
C LYS A 294 -24.68 2.42 -6.40
N ILE A 295 -23.80 1.69 -7.10
CA ILE A 295 -22.41 1.55 -6.68
C ILE A 295 -21.57 2.60 -7.43
N ILE A 296 -20.88 3.43 -6.67
CA ILE A 296 -19.98 4.47 -7.19
C ILE A 296 -18.56 3.97 -6.94
N LYS A 297 -17.91 3.63 -8.05
CA LYS A 297 -16.52 3.23 -8.09
C LYS A 297 -15.64 4.46 -7.98
N THR A 298 -14.43 4.26 -7.49
CA THR A 298 -13.44 5.32 -7.34
C THR A 298 -12.54 5.49 -8.55
N ARG A 299 -12.60 4.56 -9.51
CA ARG A 299 -12.16 4.83 -10.88
C ARG A 299 -13.18 5.73 -11.55
N ILE A 300 -12.72 6.90 -11.97
CA ILE A 300 -13.61 7.94 -12.49
C ILE A 300 -13.56 8.06 -14.02
N ASN A 301 -13.32 6.93 -14.69
CA ASN A 301 -13.39 6.76 -16.14
C ASN A 301 -14.72 6.12 -16.55
#